data_AF-A0A2N5JZU9-F1
#
_entry.id   AF-A0A2N5JZU9-F1
#
_cell.length_a   1.000
_cell.length_b   1.000
_cell.length_c   1.000
_cell.angle_alpha   90.00
_cell.angle_beta   90.00
_cell.angle_gamma   90.00
#
_symmetry.space_group_name_H-M   'P 1'
#
loop_
_entity.id
_entity.type
_entity.pdbx_description
1 polymer ?
#
loop_
_entity_poly.entity_id
_entity_poly.type
_entity_poly.pdbx_seq_one_letter_code
_entity_poly.pdbx_strand_id
1 'polypeptide(L)'
;MRSVPSFRLLIASFVVVLFFVSVAPAPAAKKQLLRYNFRGQTVDAEVFGFDGCVSSDMSFYAIDGRVKLEGKPFMPSSVSGYISQYNYCTDESLFGSFFTELDDDAFQIDKKLRSATLNTTVQACSEAEDECFPVDIQLTWTGTGNIVSDKSRFQSKSPDYRAMFRYNAQTRQATASGSITTPLGSTTVEYTYFAFLQSVKEGSVEMYRWE
;
A
#
# COMPACT_ATOMS: atom_id res chain seq x y z
N MET A 1 50.37 36.46 43.20
CA MET A 1 51.77 36.39 42.72
C MET A 1 51.72 35.78 41.32
N ARG A 2 52.24 36.31 40.21
CA ARG A 2 53.14 37.41 39.86
C ARG A 2 52.76 37.80 38.40
N SER A 3 52.47 39.08 38.15
CA SER A 3 53.16 39.99 37.21
C SER A 3 53.16 39.65 35.69
N VAL A 4 52.43 40.50 34.96
CA VAL A 4 52.62 41.03 33.57
C VAL A 4 54.01 41.75 33.48
N PRO A 5 54.66 42.20 32.37
CA PRO A 5 54.26 42.53 30.97
C PRO A 5 55.25 42.04 29.86
N SER A 6 55.03 42.24 28.54
CA SER A 6 55.50 43.39 27.73
C SER A 6 55.31 43.02 26.23
N PHE A 7 54.54 43.73 25.39
CA PHE A 7 54.71 45.03 24.69
C PHE A 7 55.81 45.10 23.60
N ARG A 8 55.40 45.62 22.42
CA ARG A 8 56.11 46.06 21.19
C ARG A 8 56.15 45.04 20.04
N LEU A 9 55.30 45.12 19.00
CA LEU A 9 55.11 46.12 17.91
C LEU A 9 56.21 46.05 16.83
N LEU A 10 55.84 45.68 15.60
CA LEU A 10 56.12 46.38 14.32
C LEU A 10 55.70 45.52 13.08
N ILE A 11 54.77 46.07 12.30
CA ILE A 11 54.75 46.25 10.83
C ILE A 11 54.93 45.02 9.92
N ALA A 12 53.92 44.74 9.08
CA ALA A 12 54.00 44.95 7.62
C ALA A 12 52.67 44.61 6.92
N SER A 13 52.18 45.57 6.14
CA SER A 13 51.10 45.43 5.17
C SER A 13 51.35 44.29 4.19
N PHE A 14 50.34 43.44 4.00
CA PHE A 14 50.06 42.84 2.70
C PHE A 14 48.54 42.84 2.51
N VAL A 15 48.07 43.73 1.63
CA VAL A 15 46.71 43.68 1.11
C VAL A 15 46.66 42.48 0.17
N VAL A 16 46.16 41.36 0.66
CA VAL A 16 45.66 40.27 -0.20
C VAL A 16 44.15 40.40 -0.16
N VAL A 17 43.58 40.96 -1.24
CA VAL A 17 42.14 40.84 -1.51
C VAL A 17 41.89 39.38 -1.88
N LEU A 18 41.68 38.55 -0.86
CA LEU A 18 41.04 37.26 -1.02
C LEU A 18 39.59 37.54 -1.37
N PHE A 19 39.26 37.40 -2.65
CA PHE A 19 37.89 37.06 -3.04
C PHE A 19 37.55 35.72 -2.38
N PHE A 20 37.06 35.77 -1.13
CA PHE A 20 36.14 34.76 -0.65
C PHE A 20 34.90 34.92 -1.52
N VAL A 21 34.91 34.27 -2.69
CA VAL A 21 33.64 33.78 -3.23
C VAL A 21 33.18 32.78 -2.18
N SER A 22 32.35 33.23 -1.25
CA SER A 22 31.53 32.30 -0.49
C SER A 22 30.66 31.65 -1.55
N VAL A 23 31.12 30.52 -2.08
CA VAL A 23 30.21 29.54 -2.64
C VAL A 23 29.39 29.14 -1.43
N ALA A 24 28.28 29.86 -1.19
CA ALA A 24 27.28 29.37 -0.28
C ALA A 24 27.02 27.94 -0.72
N PRO A 25 27.14 26.93 0.17
CA PRO A 25 26.77 25.58 -0.21
C PRO A 25 25.37 25.70 -0.79
N ALA A 26 25.25 25.39 -2.08
CA ALA A 26 23.94 25.35 -2.72
C ALA A 26 23.08 24.48 -1.81
N PRO A 27 21.87 24.93 -1.40
CA PRO A 27 21.01 24.11 -0.56
C PRO A 27 20.91 22.77 -1.25
N ALA A 28 21.45 21.76 -0.57
CA ALA A 28 21.58 20.43 -1.12
C ALA A 28 20.17 19.98 -1.54
N ALA A 29 20.03 19.66 -2.82
CA ALA A 29 18.74 19.49 -3.44
C ALA A 29 18.13 18.17 -2.96
N LYS A 30 17.22 18.22 -1.98
CA LYS A 30 16.46 17.08 -1.45
C LYS A 30 16.21 16.01 -2.50
N LYS A 31 16.90 14.87 -2.38
CA LYS A 31 16.69 13.73 -3.26
C LYS A 31 15.33 13.10 -2.95
N GLN A 32 14.36 13.33 -3.83
CA GLN A 32 13.10 12.60 -3.80
C GLN A 32 13.38 11.14 -4.14
N LEU A 33 12.97 10.23 -3.25
CA LEU A 33 13.21 8.79 -3.40
C LEU A 33 12.01 8.08 -4.01
N LEU A 34 10.82 8.57 -3.71
CA LEU A 34 9.58 7.96 -4.13
C LEU A 34 8.51 9.03 -4.36
N ARG A 35 7.78 8.87 -5.46
CA ARG A 35 6.51 9.56 -5.68
C ARG A 35 5.47 8.56 -6.16
N TYR A 36 4.54 8.22 -5.30
CA TYR A 36 3.41 7.38 -5.65
C TYR A 36 2.15 8.21 -5.70
N ASN A 37 1.36 8.05 -6.76
CA ASN A 37 0.00 8.58 -6.83
C ASN A 37 -0.95 7.48 -7.29
N PHE A 38 -2.10 7.41 -6.64
CA PHE A 38 -3.20 6.53 -6.99
C PHE A 38 -4.50 7.32 -7.13
N ARG A 39 -5.27 6.95 -8.15
CA ARG A 39 -6.65 7.37 -8.33
C ARG A 39 -7.41 6.21 -8.97
N GLY A 40 -8.52 5.81 -8.36
CA GLY A 40 -9.26 4.65 -8.80
C GLY A 40 -10.34 4.24 -7.82
N GLN A 41 -10.86 3.05 -8.04
CA GLN A 41 -11.80 2.36 -7.18
C GLN A 41 -11.10 1.16 -6.55
N THR A 42 -11.43 0.85 -5.31
CA THR A 42 -10.83 -0.27 -4.59
C THR A 42 -11.88 -1.00 -3.79
N VAL A 43 -11.64 -2.28 -3.56
CA VAL A 43 -12.32 -3.05 -2.52
C VAL A 43 -11.31 -3.60 -1.53
N ASP A 44 -11.78 -3.76 -0.31
CA ASP A 44 -11.04 -4.41 0.76
C ASP A 44 -12.01 -5.34 1.48
N ALA A 45 -11.57 -6.53 1.87
CA ALA A 45 -12.32 -7.41 2.74
C ALA A 45 -11.40 -8.40 3.46
N GLU A 46 -11.79 -8.72 4.68
CA GLU A 46 -11.31 -9.90 5.40
C GLU A 46 -12.53 -10.76 5.73
N VAL A 47 -12.47 -12.02 5.31
CA VAL A 47 -13.59 -12.95 5.34
C VAL A 47 -13.16 -14.28 5.93
N PHE A 48 -14.12 -14.93 6.58
CA PHE A 48 -13.99 -16.28 7.08
C PHE A 48 -15.07 -17.15 6.46
N GLY A 49 -14.71 -18.40 6.20
CA GLY A 49 -15.65 -19.41 5.78
C GLY A 49 -15.32 -20.77 6.37
N PHE A 50 -16.34 -21.62 6.44
CA PHE A 50 -16.22 -22.99 6.91
C PHE A 50 -17.09 -23.88 6.02
N ASP A 51 -16.53 -24.98 5.51
CA ASP A 51 -17.29 -25.97 4.74
C ASP A 51 -16.85 -27.38 5.14
N GLY A 52 -17.75 -28.10 5.81
CA GLY A 52 -17.49 -29.44 6.34
C GLY A 52 -16.35 -29.48 7.36
N CYS A 53 -15.14 -29.79 6.89
CA CYS A 53 -13.91 -29.89 7.66
C CYS A 53 -12.88 -28.81 7.33
N VAL A 54 -13.17 -27.93 6.36
CA VAL A 54 -12.21 -26.92 5.88
C VAL A 54 -12.59 -25.56 6.45
N SER A 55 -11.70 -24.95 7.22
CA SER A 55 -11.79 -23.55 7.59
C SER A 55 -10.90 -22.70 6.68
N SER A 56 -11.37 -21.50 6.36
CA SER A 56 -10.64 -20.53 5.55
C SER A 56 -10.70 -19.14 6.17
N ASP A 57 -9.54 -18.50 6.30
CA ASP A 57 -9.38 -17.08 6.63
C ASP A 57 -8.63 -16.39 5.48
N MET A 58 -9.20 -15.31 4.96
CA MET A 58 -8.74 -14.71 3.72
C MET A 58 -8.88 -13.19 3.75
N SER A 59 -7.88 -12.50 3.19
CA SER A 59 -7.93 -11.06 2.94
C SER A 59 -7.78 -10.76 1.45
N PHE A 60 -8.57 -9.82 0.96
CA PHE A 60 -8.60 -9.41 -0.45
C PHE A 60 -8.55 -7.89 -0.55
N TYR A 61 -7.62 -7.40 -1.36
CA TYR A 61 -7.56 -6.00 -1.77
C TYR A 61 -7.47 -5.95 -3.30
N ALA A 62 -8.55 -5.49 -3.96
CA ALA A 62 -8.55 -5.31 -5.41
C ALA A 62 -8.67 -3.83 -5.78
N ILE A 63 -7.97 -3.45 -6.85
CA ILE A 63 -7.93 -2.09 -7.35
C ILE A 63 -8.27 -2.08 -8.84
N ASP A 64 -9.06 -1.07 -9.23
CA ASP A 64 -9.24 -0.63 -10.61
C ASP A 64 -8.86 0.84 -10.64
N GLY A 65 -7.70 1.17 -11.18
CA GLY A 65 -7.20 2.52 -11.09
C GLY A 65 -5.90 2.79 -11.82
N ARG A 66 -5.45 4.03 -11.68
CA ARG A 66 -4.21 4.51 -12.27
C ARG A 66 -3.19 4.72 -11.19
N VAL A 67 -2.10 3.97 -11.28
CA VAL A 67 -0.90 4.15 -10.47
C VAL A 67 0.13 4.95 -11.26
N LYS A 68 0.80 5.89 -10.59
CA LYS A 68 1.95 6.62 -11.13
C LYS A 68 3.09 6.59 -10.11
N LEU A 69 4.13 5.81 -10.42
CA LEU A 69 5.37 5.69 -9.65
C LEU A 69 6.48 6.61 -10.21
N GLU A 70 6.60 6.69 -11.54
CA GLU A 70 7.41 7.63 -12.32
C GLU A 70 6.97 7.50 -13.81
N GLY A 71 7.05 8.55 -14.63
CA GLY A 71 6.62 8.47 -16.05
C GLY A 71 5.09 8.49 -16.27
N LYS A 72 4.60 7.77 -17.30
CA LYS A 72 3.15 7.71 -17.63
C LYS A 72 2.43 6.75 -16.66
N PRO A 73 1.20 7.07 -16.19
CA PRO A 73 0.45 6.15 -15.35
C PRO A 73 0.21 4.83 -16.08
N PHE A 74 0.53 3.72 -15.44
CA PHE A 74 0.25 2.39 -15.97
C PHE A 74 0.22 1.40 -14.82
N MET A 75 -0.98 0.91 -14.50
CA MET A 75 -1.20 -0.46 -14.07
C MET A 75 -2.61 -0.86 -14.53
N PRO A 76 -2.81 -2.10 -15.00
CA PRO A 76 -4.13 -2.70 -15.13
C PRO A 76 -4.77 -2.87 -13.74
N SER A 77 -6.04 -3.28 -13.71
CA SER A 77 -6.66 -3.74 -12.46
C SER A 77 -5.82 -4.85 -11.84
N SER A 78 -5.78 -4.94 -10.52
CA SER A 78 -5.01 -5.97 -9.81
C SER A 78 -5.70 -6.38 -8.53
N VAL A 79 -5.40 -7.59 -8.06
CA VAL A 79 -5.79 -8.07 -6.73
C VAL A 79 -4.57 -8.57 -5.97
N SER A 80 -4.55 -8.29 -4.69
CA SER A 80 -3.59 -8.86 -3.74
C SER A 80 -4.30 -9.35 -2.49
N GLY A 81 -3.66 -10.26 -1.78
CA GLY A 81 -4.26 -10.79 -0.57
C GLY A 81 -3.45 -11.93 0.03
N TYR A 82 -4.08 -12.60 0.98
CA TYR A 82 -3.60 -13.85 1.53
C TYR A 82 -4.77 -14.82 1.71
N ILE A 83 -4.41 -16.10 1.77
CA ILE A 83 -5.29 -17.19 2.13
C ILE A 83 -4.62 -18.05 3.19
N SER A 84 -5.39 -18.43 4.20
CA SER A 84 -5.03 -19.42 5.21
C SER A 84 -6.16 -20.43 5.28
N GLN A 85 -5.86 -21.69 5.01
CA GLN A 85 -6.81 -22.78 5.06
C GLN A 85 -6.30 -23.93 5.91
N TYR A 86 -7.22 -24.57 6.61
CA TYR A 86 -6.91 -25.75 7.40
C TYR A 86 -8.03 -26.79 7.26
N ASN A 87 -7.65 -28.02 6.93
CA ASN A 87 -8.54 -29.16 6.82
C ASN A 87 -8.44 -30.05 8.08
N TYR A 88 -9.43 -29.93 8.96
CA TYR A 88 -9.50 -30.70 10.22
C TYR A 88 -9.70 -32.21 10.02
N CYS A 89 -10.16 -32.64 8.83
CA CYS A 89 -10.35 -34.06 8.53
C CYS A 89 -9.02 -34.75 8.14
N THR A 90 -8.10 -34.04 7.47
CA THR A 90 -6.84 -34.59 6.96
C THR A 90 -5.59 -34.07 7.66
N ASP A 91 -5.74 -33.07 8.54
CA ASP A 91 -4.63 -32.36 9.21
C ASP A 91 -3.68 -31.67 8.21
N GLU A 92 -4.25 -31.14 7.13
CA GLU A 92 -3.52 -30.40 6.08
C GLU A 92 -3.77 -28.90 6.18
N SER A 93 -2.75 -28.10 5.89
CA SER A 93 -2.85 -26.64 5.89
C SER A 93 -2.32 -26.04 4.59
N LEU A 94 -2.94 -24.96 4.14
CA LEU A 94 -2.40 -24.10 3.09
C LEU A 94 -2.29 -22.68 3.61
N PHE A 95 -1.15 -22.04 3.36
CA PHE A 95 -0.98 -20.62 3.56
C PHE A 95 -0.25 -20.03 2.37
N GLY A 96 -0.74 -18.91 1.86
CA GLY A 96 -0.09 -18.23 0.75
C GLY A 96 -0.54 -16.79 0.62
N SER A 97 0.34 -15.97 0.06
CA SER A 97 0.01 -14.62 -0.37
C SER A 97 0.02 -14.54 -1.90
N PHE A 98 -0.71 -13.59 -2.45
CA PHE A 98 -0.77 -13.39 -3.89
C PHE A 98 -0.83 -11.91 -4.27
N PHE A 99 -0.33 -11.65 -5.46
CA PHE A 99 -0.56 -10.42 -6.21
C PHE A 99 -0.71 -10.83 -7.68
N THR A 100 -1.79 -10.43 -8.32
CA THR A 100 -1.95 -10.64 -9.77
C THR A 100 -2.55 -9.42 -10.44
N GLU A 101 -2.11 -9.17 -11.66
CA GLU A 101 -2.86 -8.34 -12.60
C GLU A 101 -4.14 -9.08 -13.01
N LEU A 102 -5.19 -8.32 -13.27
CA LEU A 102 -6.52 -8.80 -13.60
C LEU A 102 -6.87 -8.43 -15.03
N ASP A 103 -7.59 -9.33 -15.70
CA ASP A 103 -8.27 -9.04 -16.95
C ASP A 103 -9.39 -8.00 -16.74
N ASP A 104 -9.76 -7.29 -17.82
CA ASP A 104 -10.69 -6.16 -17.78
C ASP A 104 -12.08 -6.50 -17.19
N ASP A 105 -12.52 -7.76 -17.27
CA ASP A 105 -13.81 -8.23 -16.78
C ASP A 105 -13.75 -9.01 -15.45
N ALA A 106 -12.55 -9.36 -14.98
CA ALA A 106 -12.35 -10.13 -13.76
C ALA A 106 -12.73 -9.34 -12.49
N PHE A 107 -12.61 -8.00 -12.51
CA PHE A 107 -13.02 -7.13 -11.42
C PHE A 107 -13.87 -5.96 -11.90
N GLN A 108 -15.04 -5.80 -11.29
CA GLN A 108 -15.96 -4.71 -11.61
C GLN A 108 -16.46 -4.06 -10.34
N ILE A 109 -16.51 -2.73 -10.31
CA ILE A 109 -16.99 -1.96 -9.16
C ILE A 109 -17.90 -0.82 -9.59
N ASP A 110 -19.09 -0.77 -9.00
CA ASP A 110 -20.06 0.29 -9.25
C ASP A 110 -19.51 1.65 -8.78
N LYS A 111 -19.58 2.66 -9.66
CA LYS A 111 -19.08 4.02 -9.39
C LYS A 111 -19.81 4.72 -8.23
N LYS A 112 -20.99 4.25 -7.86
CA LYS A 112 -21.75 4.73 -6.69
C LYS A 112 -21.54 3.84 -5.47
N LEU A 113 -20.52 2.97 -5.50
CA LEU A 113 -20.11 2.07 -4.42
C LEU A 113 -21.29 1.22 -3.92
N ARG A 114 -22.15 0.75 -4.81
CA ARG A 114 -23.27 -0.13 -4.45
C ARG A 114 -22.86 -1.59 -4.40
N SER A 115 -21.97 -2.00 -5.28
CA SER A 115 -21.50 -3.36 -5.37
C SER A 115 -20.14 -3.44 -6.06
N ALA A 116 -19.46 -4.57 -5.88
CA ALA A 116 -18.34 -4.97 -6.70
C ALA A 116 -18.33 -6.50 -6.84
N THR A 117 -17.67 -7.01 -7.88
CA THR A 117 -17.48 -8.44 -8.12
C THR A 117 -16.04 -8.71 -8.48
N LEU A 118 -15.50 -9.83 -7.99
CA LEU A 118 -14.20 -10.37 -8.35
C LEU A 118 -14.40 -11.84 -8.76
N ASN A 119 -14.03 -12.18 -9.98
CA ASN A 119 -14.01 -13.53 -10.50
C ASN A 119 -12.67 -13.77 -11.19
N THR A 120 -11.79 -14.53 -10.55
CA THR A 120 -10.43 -14.76 -11.06
C THR A 120 -9.80 -16.00 -10.44
N THR A 121 -8.74 -16.49 -11.05
CA THR A 121 -7.83 -17.50 -10.48
C THR A 121 -6.49 -16.84 -10.22
N VAL A 122 -5.98 -16.95 -8.99
CA VAL A 122 -4.66 -16.43 -8.61
C VAL A 122 -3.71 -17.56 -8.24
N GLN A 123 -2.41 -17.30 -8.31
CA GLN A 123 -1.39 -18.19 -7.73
C GLN A 123 -0.99 -17.63 -6.37
N ALA A 124 -1.32 -18.36 -5.31
CA ALA A 124 -0.90 -18.04 -3.95
C ALA A 124 0.37 -18.83 -3.64
N CYS A 125 1.40 -18.15 -3.16
CA CYS A 125 2.70 -18.75 -2.86
C CYS A 125 3.03 -18.60 -1.38
N SER A 126 3.58 -19.68 -0.80
CA SER A 126 4.15 -19.66 0.54
C SER A 126 5.61 -19.18 0.46
N GLU A 127 5.98 -18.16 1.25
CA GLU A 127 7.38 -17.72 1.34
C GLU A 127 8.30 -18.78 1.97
N ALA A 128 7.73 -19.74 2.70
CA ALA A 128 8.49 -20.75 3.43
C ALA A 128 8.73 -22.04 2.64
N GLU A 129 7.83 -22.37 1.71
CA GLU A 129 7.77 -23.71 1.11
C GLU A 129 8.12 -23.71 -0.38
N ASP A 130 8.40 -22.54 -0.99
CA ASP A 130 8.65 -22.35 -2.43
C ASP A 130 7.57 -22.99 -3.34
N GLU A 131 6.40 -23.30 -2.77
CA GLU A 131 5.26 -23.90 -3.45
C GLU A 131 4.16 -22.85 -3.64
N CYS A 132 3.59 -22.85 -4.85
CA CYS A 132 2.43 -22.05 -5.20
C CYS A 132 1.27 -22.96 -5.56
N PHE A 133 0.06 -22.53 -5.23
CA PHE A 133 -1.17 -23.24 -5.55
C PHE A 133 -2.21 -22.30 -6.16
N PRO A 134 -3.07 -22.81 -7.06
CA PRO A 134 -4.16 -22.02 -7.62
C PRO A 134 -5.23 -21.78 -6.57
N VAL A 135 -5.79 -20.57 -6.59
CA VAL A 135 -6.95 -20.18 -5.78
C VAL A 135 -7.98 -19.54 -6.70
N ASP A 136 -9.13 -20.20 -6.84
CA ASP A 136 -10.26 -19.66 -7.57
C ASP A 136 -11.10 -18.79 -6.63
N ILE A 137 -11.29 -17.53 -7.00
CA ILE A 137 -11.95 -16.51 -6.18
C ILE A 137 -13.20 -16.06 -6.91
N GLN A 138 -14.36 -16.23 -6.28
CA GLN A 138 -15.64 -15.71 -6.74
C GLN A 138 -16.31 -14.94 -5.61
N LEU A 139 -16.12 -13.62 -5.59
CA LEU A 139 -16.60 -12.76 -4.51
C LEU A 139 -17.46 -11.62 -5.02
N THR A 140 -18.46 -11.27 -4.22
CA THR A 140 -19.32 -10.11 -4.42
C THR A 140 -19.31 -9.26 -3.15
N TRP A 141 -19.00 -7.98 -3.30
CA TRP A 141 -19.19 -6.98 -2.26
C TRP A 141 -20.54 -6.32 -2.46
N THR A 142 -21.34 -6.25 -1.40
CA THR A 142 -22.59 -5.49 -1.37
C THR A 142 -22.44 -4.32 -0.43
N GLY A 143 -22.52 -3.10 -0.96
CA GLY A 143 -22.37 -1.87 -0.19
C GLY A 143 -23.52 -1.70 0.81
N THR A 144 -23.18 -1.47 2.07
CA THR A 144 -24.10 -1.28 3.18
C THR A 144 -24.02 0.17 3.71
N GLY A 145 -25.18 0.72 4.07
CA GLY A 145 -25.26 2.06 4.66
C GLY A 145 -24.87 3.22 3.72
N ASN A 146 -24.42 4.32 4.35
CA ASN A 146 -24.12 5.57 3.68
C ASN A 146 -22.67 5.65 3.21
N ILE A 147 -22.44 6.44 2.16
CA ILE A 147 -21.08 6.79 1.73
C ILE A 147 -20.54 7.87 2.66
N VAL A 148 -19.34 7.65 3.20
CA VAL A 148 -18.58 8.61 3.99
C VAL A 148 -17.47 9.20 3.13
N SER A 149 -17.10 10.46 3.37
CA SER A 149 -15.95 11.09 2.71
C SER A 149 -14.79 11.20 3.70
N ASP A 150 -13.67 10.58 3.34
CA ASP A 150 -12.47 10.54 4.14
C ASP A 150 -11.40 11.43 3.53
N LYS A 151 -10.84 12.33 4.33
CA LYS A 151 -9.69 13.15 3.96
C LYS A 151 -8.65 13.06 5.05
N SER A 152 -7.47 12.58 4.69
CA SER A 152 -6.35 12.45 5.62
C SER A 152 -5.08 13.04 5.03
N ARG A 153 -4.29 13.63 5.92
CA ARG A 153 -2.93 14.08 5.62
C ARG A 153 -2.06 13.66 6.77
N PHE A 154 -1.10 12.80 6.49
CA PHE A 154 -0.15 12.33 7.49
C PHE A 154 1.27 12.67 7.04
N GLN A 155 2.13 12.97 8.01
CA GLN A 155 3.52 13.21 7.77
C GLN A 155 4.35 12.50 8.83
N SER A 156 5.32 11.72 8.37
CA SER A 156 6.33 11.09 9.23
C SER A 156 7.70 11.71 8.96
N LYS A 157 8.49 11.82 10.03
CA LYS A 157 9.88 12.25 9.98
C LYS A 157 10.72 11.25 10.76
N SER A 158 11.77 10.76 10.15
CA SER A 158 12.86 10.03 10.80
C SER A 158 14.17 10.83 10.60
N PRO A 159 15.28 10.44 11.25
CA PRO A 159 16.57 11.08 11.06
C PRO A 159 17.05 11.11 9.60
N ASP A 160 16.68 10.11 8.81
CA ASP A 160 17.16 9.93 7.43
C ASP A 160 16.11 10.28 6.37
N TYR A 161 14.82 10.29 6.72
CA TYR A 161 13.74 10.46 5.75
C TYR A 161 12.58 11.32 6.24
N ARG A 162 11.85 11.87 5.27
CA ARG A 162 10.52 12.47 5.46
C ARG A 162 9.54 11.81 4.50
N ALA A 163 8.43 11.31 5.04
CA ALA A 163 7.33 10.78 4.25
C ALA A 163 6.09 11.65 4.42
N MET A 164 5.40 11.93 3.32
CA MET A 164 4.14 12.67 3.29
C MET A 164 3.08 11.83 2.60
N PHE A 165 1.94 11.69 3.27
CA PHE A 165 0.79 10.92 2.80
C PHE A 165 -0.39 11.87 2.66
N ARG A 166 -1.09 11.79 1.53
CA ARG A 166 -2.38 12.45 1.35
C ARG A 166 -3.39 11.43 0.84
N TYR A 167 -4.60 11.53 1.37
CA TYR A 167 -5.68 10.63 1.04
C TYR A 167 -6.99 11.41 0.98
N ASN A 168 -7.74 11.23 -0.10
CA ASN A 168 -9.07 11.79 -0.30
C ASN A 168 -9.91 10.75 -1.03
N ALA A 169 -10.84 10.14 -0.31
CA ALA A 169 -11.67 9.07 -0.82
C ALA A 169 -13.12 9.20 -0.36
N GLN A 170 -13.97 8.47 -1.06
CA GLN A 170 -15.31 8.12 -0.60
C GLN A 170 -15.31 6.65 -0.26
N THR A 171 -15.78 6.30 0.92
CA THR A 171 -15.79 4.94 1.44
C THR A 171 -17.23 4.55 1.74
N ARG A 172 -17.57 3.28 1.48
CA ARG A 172 -18.81 2.68 1.94
C ARG A 172 -18.47 1.35 2.59
N GLN A 173 -19.05 1.06 3.74
CA GLN A 173 -19.02 -0.28 4.30
C GLN A 173 -19.69 -1.26 3.33
N ALA A 174 -19.31 -2.52 3.41
CA ALA A 174 -19.90 -3.58 2.61
C ALA A 174 -19.95 -4.88 3.41
N THR A 175 -20.63 -5.86 2.84
CA THR A 175 -20.49 -7.28 3.19
C THR A 175 -19.96 -8.01 1.97
N ALA A 176 -19.06 -8.98 2.18
CA ALA A 176 -18.57 -9.83 1.11
C ALA A 176 -19.27 -11.20 1.18
N SER A 177 -19.60 -11.76 0.02
CA SER A 177 -20.17 -13.09 -0.11
C SER A 177 -19.64 -13.79 -1.35
N GLY A 178 -19.69 -15.11 -1.37
CA GLY A 178 -19.21 -15.92 -2.49
C GLY A 178 -18.47 -17.15 -2.03
N SER A 179 -17.57 -17.65 -2.87
CA SER A 179 -16.81 -18.87 -2.60
C SER A 179 -15.36 -18.74 -3.03
N ILE A 180 -14.51 -19.48 -2.33
CA ILE A 180 -13.11 -19.64 -2.65
C ILE A 180 -12.83 -21.13 -2.81
N THR A 181 -12.07 -21.52 -3.83
CA THR A 181 -11.68 -22.91 -4.06
C THR A 181 -10.16 -23.01 -4.15
N THR A 182 -9.61 -23.98 -3.43
CA THR A 182 -8.18 -24.32 -3.41
C THR A 182 -8.02 -25.84 -3.62
N PRO A 183 -6.78 -26.37 -3.68
CA PRO A 183 -6.56 -27.81 -3.66
C PRO A 183 -7.10 -28.53 -2.41
N LEU A 184 -7.24 -27.85 -1.26
CA LEU A 184 -7.81 -28.45 -0.04
C LEU A 184 -9.34 -28.49 -0.05
N GLY A 185 -9.99 -27.73 -0.93
CA GLY A 185 -11.44 -27.74 -1.08
C GLY A 185 -12.03 -26.36 -1.37
N SER A 186 -13.35 -26.35 -1.55
CA SER A 186 -14.13 -25.13 -1.66
C SER A 186 -14.60 -24.69 -0.28
N THR A 187 -14.70 -23.38 -0.07
CA THR A 187 -15.29 -22.78 1.13
C THR A 187 -16.18 -21.61 0.73
N THR A 188 -17.40 -21.60 1.26
CA THR A 188 -18.32 -20.47 1.10
C THR A 188 -18.03 -19.44 2.19
N VAL A 189 -18.05 -18.16 1.84
CA VAL A 189 -17.92 -17.07 2.81
C VAL A 189 -19.13 -17.07 3.74
N GLU A 190 -18.90 -17.30 5.03
CA GLU A 190 -19.94 -17.27 6.06
C GLU A 190 -19.95 -15.95 6.82
N TYR A 191 -18.76 -15.39 7.06
CA TYR A 191 -18.57 -14.20 7.87
C TYR A 191 -17.64 -13.19 7.18
N THR A 192 -17.96 -11.90 7.32
CA THR A 192 -17.11 -10.78 6.88
C THR A 192 -16.67 -10.02 8.12
N TYR A 193 -15.38 -10.06 8.47
CA TYR A 193 -14.83 -9.26 9.56
C TYR A 193 -14.93 -7.77 9.26
N PHE A 194 -14.52 -7.41 8.06
CA PHE A 194 -14.76 -6.10 7.47
C PHE A 194 -14.81 -6.21 5.96
N ALA A 195 -15.52 -5.27 5.34
CA ALA A 195 -15.43 -5.05 3.91
C ALA A 195 -15.75 -3.60 3.57
N PHE A 196 -15.06 -3.07 2.56
CA PHE A 196 -15.19 -1.69 2.12
C PHE A 196 -15.18 -1.60 0.60
N LEU A 197 -16.00 -0.69 0.08
CA LEU A 197 -15.96 -0.20 -1.29
C LEU A 197 -15.42 1.24 -1.24
N GLN A 198 -14.40 1.56 -2.03
CA GLN A 198 -13.81 2.89 -2.02
C GLN A 198 -13.67 3.49 -3.42
N SER A 199 -13.80 4.81 -3.49
CA SER A 199 -13.46 5.63 -4.65
C SER A 199 -12.42 6.65 -4.22
N VAL A 200 -11.16 6.40 -4.56
CA VAL A 200 -10.02 7.25 -4.22
C VAL A 200 -9.84 8.33 -5.29
N LYS A 201 -10.06 9.59 -4.89
CA LYS A 201 -9.85 10.76 -5.76
C LYS A 201 -8.38 11.18 -5.80
N GLU A 202 -7.70 11.04 -4.67
CA GLU A 202 -6.28 11.32 -4.50
C GLU A 202 -5.73 10.42 -3.39
N GLY A 203 -4.84 9.50 -3.74
CA GLY A 203 -3.91 8.87 -2.82
C GLY A 203 -2.50 9.25 -3.25
N SER A 204 -1.67 9.80 -2.36
CA SER A 204 -0.28 10.08 -2.69
C SER A 204 0.66 9.79 -1.54
N VAL A 205 1.84 9.29 -1.89
CA VAL A 205 2.99 9.10 -1.00
C VAL A 205 4.19 9.77 -1.63
N GLU A 206 4.83 10.65 -0.87
CA GLU A 206 6.10 11.26 -1.25
C GLU A 206 7.12 10.97 -0.17
N MET A 207 8.28 10.44 -0.56
CA MET A 207 9.39 10.16 0.35
C MET A 207 10.64 10.90 -0.11
N TYR A 208 11.29 11.55 0.84
CA TYR A 208 12.51 12.34 0.63
C TYR A 208 13.59 11.85 1.60
N ARG A 209 14.84 11.79 1.13
CA ARG A 209 16.00 11.64 2.02
C ARG A 209 16.41 13.01 2.55
N TRP A 210 16.82 13.08 3.82
CA TRP A 210 17.57 14.24 4.32
C TRP A 210 19.00 14.19 3.78
N GLU A 211 19.59 15.34 3.51
CA GLU A 211 21.01 15.47 3.17
C GLU A 211 21.76 16.09 4.36
#